data_AF-A0A1Q4XGT5-F1
#
_entry.id   AF-A0A1Q4XGT5-F1
#
_cell.length_a   1.000
_cell.length_b   1.000
_cell.length_c   1.000
_cell.angle_alpha   90.00
_cell.angle_beta   90.00
_cell.angle_gamma   90.00
#
_symmetry.space_group_name_H-M   'P 1'
#
loop_
_entity.id
_entity.type
_entity.pdbx_description
1 polymer ?
#
loop_
_entity_poly.entity_id
_entity_poly.type
_entity_poly.pdbx_seq_one_letter_code
_entity_poly.pdbx_strand_id
1 'polypeptide(L)' 'MTMPYVWWHSGYDRLCHAFSVAQASEAYFEAACAHSVPPDLLVRSPSGTLCVPCLVEVGSTMEGDCGWRD' A
#
# COMPACT_ATOMS: atom_id res chain seq x y z
N MET A 1 -13.44 8.68 -7.45
CA MET A 1 -13.16 7.38 -6.80
C MET A 1 -12.15 7.64 -5.70
N THR A 2 -12.51 7.34 -4.45
CA THR A 2 -11.58 7.49 -3.31
C THR A 2 -10.61 6.31 -3.38
N MET A 3 -9.29 6.55 -3.42
CA MET A 3 -8.31 5.46 -3.43
C MET A 3 -8.41 4.68 -2.10
N PRO A 4 -8.70 3.37 -2.11
CA PRO A 4 -8.91 2.60 -0.88
C PRO A 4 -7.59 2.24 -0.16
N TYR A 5 -6.47 2.80 -0.61
CA TYR A 5 -5.15 2.52 -0.08
C TYR A 5 -4.41 3.80 0.32
N VAL A 6 -3.63 3.69 1.40
CA VAL A 6 -2.62 4.66 1.83
C VAL A 6 -1.24 4.03 1.71
N TRP A 7 -0.26 4.82 1.28
CA TRP A 7 1.10 4.37 1.09
C TRP A 7 1.97 4.81 2.27
N TRP A 8 2.49 3.85 3.03
CA TRP A 8 3.32 4.09 4.21
C TRP A 8 4.59 3.27 4.15
N HIS A 9 5.64 3.79 4.78
CA HIS A 9 6.96 3.18 4.77
C HIS A 9 7.11 2.16 5.89
N SER A 10 7.58 0.96 5.56
CA SER A 10 7.92 -0.09 6.51
C SER A 10 9.37 0.00 6.95
N GLY A 11 9.62 0.02 8.26
CA GLY A 11 10.96 -0.04 8.84
C GLY A 11 11.67 -1.39 8.63
N TYR A 12 10.95 -2.46 8.28
CA TYR A 12 11.55 -3.79 8.07
C TYR A 12 12.39 -3.87 6.78
N ASP A 13 11.79 -3.48 5.66
CA ASP A 13 12.37 -3.64 4.33
C ASP A 13 12.68 -2.30 3.65
N ARG A 14 12.33 -1.19 4.32
CA ARG A 14 12.53 0.19 3.84
C ARG A 14 11.78 0.51 2.55
N LEU A 15 10.70 -0.22 2.29
CA LEU A 15 9.80 0.01 1.15
C LEU A 15 8.52 0.71 1.58
N CYS A 16 7.91 1.43 0.65
CA CYS A 16 6.54 1.94 0.78
C CYS A 16 5.54 0.89 0.32
N HIS A 17 4.65 0.50 1.22
CA HIS A 17 3.61 -0.50 0.99
C HIS A 17 2.22 0.15 0.97
N ALA A 18 1.30 -0.48 0.27
CA ALA A 18 -0.10 -0.06 0.23
C ALA A 18 -0.88 -0.74 1.36
N PHE A 19 -1.42 0.06 2.27
CA PHE A 19 -2.28 -0.40 3.37
C PHE A 19 -3.72 0.04 3.12
N SER A 20 -4.70 -0.78 3.49
CA SER A 20 -6.11 -0.40 3.36
C SER A 20 -6.48 0.73 4.32
N VAL A 21 -7.18 1.75 3.83
CA VAL A 21 -7.70 2.84 4.68
C VAL A 21 -8.71 2.36 5.73
N ALA A 22 -9.35 1.23 5.48
CA ALA A 22 -10.34 0.64 6.38
C ALA A 22 -9.71 -0.26 7.45
N GLN A 23 -8.39 -0.44 7.44
CA GLN A 23 -7.72 -1.33 8.38
C GLN A 23 -7.71 -0.73 9.81
N ALA A 24 -8.27 -1.48 10.77
CA ALA A 24 -8.49 -1.02 12.14
C ALA A 24 -7.32 -1.29 13.11
N SER A 25 -6.21 -1.87 12.66
CA SER A 25 -5.35 -2.65 13.56
C SER A 25 -4.41 -1.84 14.46
N GLU A 26 -4.34 -2.25 15.74
CA GLU A 26 -3.44 -1.75 16.78
C GLU A 26 -2.18 -2.63 17.00
N ALA A 27 -2.19 -3.90 16.55
CA ALA A 27 -1.07 -4.83 16.77
C ALA A 27 -0.10 -4.92 15.59
N TYR A 28 -0.61 -4.86 14.35
CA TYR A 28 0.16 -4.84 13.12
C TYR A 28 -0.69 -4.34 11.95
N PHE A 29 -0.08 -3.63 11.01
CA PHE A 29 -0.68 -3.26 9.73
C PHE A 29 -0.27 -4.28 8.69
N GLU A 30 -1.19 -4.63 7.81
CA GLU A 30 -1.01 -5.66 6.77
C GLU A 30 -1.16 -4.97 5.42
N ALA A 31 -0.10 -4.98 4.64
CA ALA A 31 -0.08 -4.41 3.31
C ALA A 31 -0.88 -5.29 2.34
N ALA A 32 -1.24 -4.74 1.17
CA ALA A 32 -1.88 -5.48 0.09
C ALA A 32 -1.09 -6.73 -0.35
N CYS A 33 0.24 -6.71 -0.22
CA CYS A 33 1.10 -7.87 -0.51
C CYS A 33 1.23 -8.87 0.65
N ALA A 34 0.37 -8.78 1.67
CA ALA A 34 0.43 -9.54 2.94
C ALA A 34 1.70 -9.31 3.79
N HIS A 35 2.45 -8.23 3.52
CA HIS A 35 3.57 -7.81 4.37
C HIS A 35 3.04 -7.16 5.65
N SER A 36 3.43 -7.69 6.81
CA SER A 36 2.97 -7.22 8.11
C SER A 36 4.01 -6.33 8.80
N VAL A 37 3.56 -5.20 9.34
CA VAL A 37 4.42 -4.19 9.98
C VAL A 37 3.81 -3.81 11.34
N PRO A 38 4.54 -3.96 12.46
CA PRO A 38 4.05 -3.48 13.74
C PRO A 38 4.03 -1.94 13.78
N PRO A 39 3.18 -1.31 14.61
CA PRO A 39 2.98 0.14 14.60
C PRO A 39 4.25 0.97 14.85
N ASP A 40 5.19 0.44 15.64
CA ASP A 40 6.47 1.08 15.97
C ASP A 40 7.46 1.14 14.80
N LEU A 41 7.28 0.26 13.81
CA LEU A 41 8.09 0.24 12.58
C LEU A 41 7.34 0.82 11.37
N LEU A 42 6.13 1.34 11.56
CA LEU A 42 5.34 1.93 10.49
C LEU A 42 5.49 3.46 10.49
N VAL A 43 6.08 3.99 9.42
CA VAL A 43 6.17 5.44 9.21
C VAL A 43 5.05 5.87 8.27
N ARG A 44 4.10 6.67 8.78
CA ARG A 44 2.93 7.17 8.04
C ARG A 44 3.29 8.30 7.05
N SER A 45 4.26 8.02 6.18
CA SER A 45 4.77 8.91 5.13
C SER A 45 5.00 8.08 3.85
N PRO A 46 4.59 8.59 2.67
CA PRO A 46 4.83 7.93 1.38
C PRO A 46 6.25 8.21 0.87
N SER A 47 7.27 7.94 1.68
CA SER A 47 8.68 8.19 1.34
C SER A 47 9.45 6.90 1.07
N GLY A 48 10.12 6.82 -0.09
CA GLY A 48 10.99 5.70 -0.44
C GLY A 48 10.54 4.98 -1.71
N THR A 49 11.15 3.82 -1.96
CA THR A 49 10.82 2.96 -3.11
C THR A 49 9.51 2.23 -2.86
N LEU A 50 8.61 2.26 -3.84
CA LEU A 50 7.33 1.56 -3.76
C LEU A 50 7.53 0.05 -3.89
N CYS A 51 6.81 -0.71 -3.07
CA CYS A 51 6.75 -2.15 -3.12
C CYS A 51 6.06 -2.60 -4.42
N VAL A 52 6.79 -3.29 -5.30
CA VAL A 52 6.29 -3.73 -6.61
C VAL A 52 5.05 -4.64 -6.48
N PRO A 53 5.03 -5.65 -5.58
CA PRO A 53 3.81 -6.43 -5.34
C PRO A 53 2.60 -5.57 -4.97
N CYS A 54 2.76 -4.58 -4.07
CA CYS A 54 1.66 -3.66 -3.73
C CYS A 54 1.20 -2.84 -4.94
N LEU A 55 2.12 -2.41 -5.81
CA LEU A 55 1.75 -1.68 -7.02
C LEU A 55 0.91 -2.53 -7.97
N VAL A 56 1.28 -3.81 -8.15
CA VAL A 56 0.52 -4.74 -8.99
C VAL A 56 -0.87 -4.98 -8.41
N GLU A 57 -0.98 -5.33 -7.13
CA GLU A 57 -2.28 -5.59 -6.49
C GLU A 57 -3.20 -4.38 -6.54
N VAL A 58 -2.70 -3.20 -6.17
CA VAL A 58 -3.50 -1.96 -6.24
C VAL A 58 -3.89 -1.66 -7.69
N GLY A 59 -2.96 -1.76 -8.64
CA GLY A 59 -3.23 -1.50 -10.05
C GLY A 59 -4.24 -2.47 -10.67
N SER A 60 -4.21 -3.75 -10.29
CA SER A 60 -5.17 -4.75 -10.75
C SER A 60 -6.59 -4.50 -10.27
N THR A 61 -6.78 -3.83 -9.13
CA THR A 61 -8.12 -3.44 -8.64
C THR A 61 -8.67 -2.16 -9.29
N MET A 62 -7.85 -1.44 -10.05
CA MET A 62 -8.25 -0.23 -10.77
C MET A 62 -8.89 -0.61 -12.11
N GLU A 63 -10.11 -1.15 -12.09
CA GLU A 63 -10.91 -1.31 -13.31
C GLU A 63 -11.31 0.08 -13.84
N GLY A 64 -10.96 0.40 -15.11
CA GLY A 64 -11.70 1.38 -15.90
C GLY A 64 -11.04 2.74 -16.20
N ASP A 65 -9.81 2.77 -16.73
CA ASP A 65 -9.44 3.84 -17.69
C ASP A 65 -8.63 3.27 -18.86
N CYS A 66 -9.02 2.08 -19.33
CA CYS A 66 -8.42 1.42 -20.50
C CYS A 66 -8.92 2.04 -21.82
N GLY A 67 -9.23 3.33 -21.84
CA GLY A 67 -9.28 4.09 -23.08
C GLY A 67 -7.85 4.39 -23.51
N TRP A 68 -7.13 3.39 -24.02
CA TRP A 68 -5.95 3.67 -24.85
C TRP A 68 -6.45 4.59 -25.97
N ARG A 69 -6.06 5.86 -25.95
CA ARG A 69 -6.31 6.76 -27.08
C ARG A 69 -5.28 6.40 -28.14
N ASP A 70 -5.77 5.80 -29.23
CA ASP A 70 -5.02 5.67 -30.49
C ASP A 70 -4.52 7.03 -31.00
#